data_AF-A0A164F7Y5-F1
#
_entry.id   AF-A0A164F7Y5-F1
#
_cell.length_a   1.000
_cell.length_b   1.000
_cell.length_c   1.000
_cell.angle_alpha   90.00
_cell.angle_beta   90.00
_cell.angle_gamma   90.00
#
_symmetry.space_group_name_H-M   'P 1'
#
loop_
_entity.id
_entity.type
_entity.pdbx_description
1 polymer ?
#
loop_
_entity_poly.entity_id
_entity_poly.type
_entity_poly.pdbx_seq_one_letter_code
_entity_poly.pdbx_strand_id
1 'polypeptide(L)'
;MIAIGGWNDSNDGTGKYSKLVASSTNINTFVNSAVAFLQLYKFDGLDLDWEYPSTAADKVGFANLIVALKNAFLPFGFLLSAAVPASQFTIDAGTKTTQTLF
;
A
#
# COMPACT_ATOMS: atom_id res chain seq x y z
N MET A 1 -6.14 -11.21 -7.33
CA MET A 1 -5.34 -10.00 -7.03
C MET A 1 -3.86 -10.34 -7.13
N ILE A 2 -2.99 -9.33 -7.15
CA ILE A 2 -1.53 -9.48 -7.09
C ILE A 2 -0.99 -8.67 -5.92
N ALA A 3 0.01 -9.19 -5.20
CA ALA A 3 0.66 -8.49 -4.11
C ALA A 3 2.01 -7.91 -4.54
N ILE A 4 2.40 -6.79 -3.94
CA ILE A 4 3.73 -6.20 -4.09
C ILE A 4 4.35 -5.91 -2.72
N GLY A 5 5.56 -6.42 -2.50
CA GLY A 5 6.23 -6.35 -1.21
C GLY A 5 6.64 -7.73 -0.70
N GLY A 6 6.28 -8.02 0.53
CA GLY A 6 6.80 -9.10 1.34
C GLY A 6 8.13 -8.73 1.97
N TRP A 7 8.51 -9.51 2.98
CA TRP A 7 9.71 -9.28 3.79
C TRP A 7 10.98 -9.04 2.97
N ASN A 8 11.29 -9.94 2.03
CA ASN A 8 12.53 -9.88 1.25
C ASN A 8 12.59 -8.63 0.35
N ASP A 9 11.46 -8.27 -0.28
CA ASP A 9 11.42 -7.11 -1.17
C ASP A 9 11.45 -5.80 -0.38
N SER A 10 10.83 -5.78 0.79
CA SER A 10 10.82 -4.64 1.71
C SER A 10 12.19 -4.35 2.34
N ASN A 11 13.02 -5.39 2.49
CA ASN A 11 14.29 -5.35 3.22
C ASN A 11 15.51 -5.64 2.34
N ASP A 12 15.44 -5.31 1.04
CA ASP A 12 16.53 -5.50 0.08
C ASP A 12 17.71 -4.50 0.22
N GLY A 13 17.66 -3.62 1.24
CA GLY A 13 18.68 -2.62 1.52
C GLY A 13 18.63 -1.36 0.65
N THR A 14 17.70 -1.27 -0.31
CA THR A 14 17.64 -0.14 -1.25
C THR A 14 16.79 1.04 -0.76
N GLY A 15 15.88 0.79 0.19
CA GLY A 15 14.89 1.76 0.65
C GLY A 15 13.88 2.16 -0.45
N LYS A 16 13.65 1.30 -1.44
CA LYS A 16 12.81 1.62 -2.61
C LYS A 16 11.39 2.03 -2.28
N TYR A 17 10.77 1.41 -1.28
CA TYR A 17 9.42 1.79 -0.85
C TYR A 17 9.37 3.17 -0.22
N SER A 18 10.35 3.52 0.63
CA SER A 18 10.50 4.88 1.16
C SER A 18 10.69 5.91 0.05
N LYS A 19 11.56 5.61 -0.94
CA LYS A 19 11.76 6.48 -2.13
C LYS A 19 10.50 6.62 -2.97
N LEU A 20 9.72 5.55 -3.13
CA LEU A 20 8.46 5.55 -3.86
C LEU A 20 7.46 6.51 -3.21
N VAL A 21 7.32 6.47 -1.89
CA VAL A 21 6.35 7.32 -1.17
C VAL A 21 6.85 8.73 -0.87
N ALA A 22 8.13 9.03 -1.11
CA ALA A 22 8.76 10.30 -0.79
C ALA A 22 8.31 11.49 -1.67
N SER A 23 7.65 11.25 -2.81
CA SER A 23 7.14 12.33 -3.67
C SER A 23 5.86 11.96 -4.40
N SER A 24 5.04 12.96 -4.69
CA SER A 24 3.81 12.80 -5.48
C SER A 24 4.11 12.31 -6.91
N THR A 25 5.23 12.74 -7.49
CA THR A 25 5.67 12.27 -8.82
C THR A 25 5.92 10.76 -8.81
N ASN A 26 6.67 10.24 -7.83
CA ASN A 26 6.97 8.81 -7.74
C ASN A 26 5.70 7.98 -7.49
N ILE A 27 4.83 8.46 -6.60
CA ILE A 27 3.52 7.85 -6.34
C ILE A 27 2.70 7.78 -7.63
N ASN A 28 2.57 8.89 -8.37
CA ASN A 28 1.78 8.93 -9.60
C ASN A 28 2.36 8.02 -10.68
N THR A 29 3.69 7.97 -10.83
CA THR A 29 4.36 7.04 -11.75
C THR A 29 4.03 5.58 -11.39
N PHE A 30 4.10 5.22 -10.11
CA PHE A 30 3.77 3.88 -9.65
C PHE A 30 2.29 3.54 -9.83
N VAL A 31 1.37 4.45 -9.49
CA VAL A 31 -0.07 4.25 -9.65
C VAL A 31 -0.42 3.97 -11.12
N ASN A 32 0.14 4.76 -12.03
CA ASN A 32 -0.09 4.57 -13.47
C ASN A 32 0.44 3.22 -13.96
N SER A 33 1.63 2.81 -13.51
CA SER A 33 2.20 1.51 -13.89
C SER A 33 1.40 0.35 -13.29
N ALA A 34 0.90 0.48 -12.05
CA ALA A 34 0.05 -0.52 -11.41
C ALA A 34 -1.27 -0.71 -12.17
N VAL A 35 -1.97 0.36 -12.53
CA VAL A 35 -3.22 0.28 -13.33
C VAL A 35 -2.96 -0.45 -14.65
N ALA A 36 -1.91 -0.06 -15.38
CA ALA A 36 -1.55 -0.70 -16.64
C ALA A 36 -1.22 -2.19 -16.46
N PHE A 37 -0.48 -2.54 -15.40
CA PHE A 37 -0.13 -3.91 -15.08
C PHE A 37 -1.36 -4.77 -14.76
N LEU A 38 -2.27 -4.28 -13.91
CA LEU A 38 -3.51 -4.97 -13.57
C LEU A 38 -4.37 -5.23 -14.82
N GLN A 39 -4.50 -4.23 -15.70
CA GLN A 39 -5.24 -4.37 -16.97
C GLN A 39 -4.60 -5.37 -17.94
N LEU A 40 -3.27 -5.35 -18.04
CA LEU A 40 -2.51 -6.22 -18.93
C LEU A 40 -2.67 -7.69 -18.53
N TYR A 41 -2.50 -7.98 -17.26
CA TYR A 41 -2.52 -9.35 -16.73
C TYR A 41 -3.88 -9.78 -16.20
N LYS A 42 -4.92 -8.94 -16.34
CA LYS A 42 -6.31 -9.22 -15.93
C LYS A 42 -6.45 -9.54 -14.44
N PHE A 43 -5.64 -8.89 -13.61
CA PHE A 43 -5.86 -8.91 -12.18
C PHE A 43 -7.04 -7.99 -11.82
N ASP A 44 -7.77 -8.41 -10.80
CA ASP A 44 -8.91 -7.72 -10.19
C ASP A 44 -8.48 -6.70 -9.13
N GLY A 45 -7.20 -6.63 -8.75
CA GLY A 45 -6.73 -5.67 -7.75
C GLY A 45 -5.28 -5.87 -7.28
N LEU A 46 -4.83 -4.94 -6.44
CA LEU A 46 -3.48 -4.87 -5.87
C LEU A 46 -3.53 -5.03 -4.34
N ASP A 47 -2.62 -5.82 -3.80
CA ASP A 47 -2.34 -5.92 -2.37
C ASP A 47 -0.98 -5.29 -2.05
N LEU A 48 -0.93 -4.38 -1.08
CA LEU A 48 0.30 -3.72 -0.64
C LEU A 48 0.89 -4.45 0.57
N ASP A 49 2.07 -5.04 0.42
CA ASP A 49 2.74 -5.82 1.45
C ASP A 49 4.11 -5.21 1.80
N TRP A 50 4.16 -3.88 1.99
CA TRP A 50 5.38 -3.21 2.43
C TRP A 50 5.58 -3.43 3.93
N GLU A 51 6.68 -4.10 4.29
CA GLU A 51 7.00 -4.49 5.66
C GLU A 51 8.27 -3.80 6.20
N TYR A 52 8.19 -2.60 6.81
CA TYR A 52 7.02 -1.73 6.99
C TYR A 52 7.44 -0.25 6.83
N PRO A 53 6.48 0.68 6.60
CA PRO A 53 6.75 2.12 6.72
C PRO A 53 7.32 2.45 8.11
N SER A 54 8.55 2.97 8.16
CA SER A 54 9.28 3.13 9.43
C SER A 54 9.29 4.57 9.95
N THR A 55 9.47 5.56 9.07
CA THR A 55 9.55 6.97 9.45
C THR A 55 8.18 7.66 9.45
N ALA A 56 8.07 8.83 10.09
CA ALA A 56 6.85 9.64 10.01
C ALA A 56 6.54 10.07 8.56
N ALA A 57 7.57 10.37 7.78
CA ALA A 57 7.45 10.69 6.36
C ALA A 57 6.94 9.48 5.55
N ASP A 58 7.47 8.28 5.82
CA ASP A 58 7.01 7.05 5.18
C ASP A 58 5.53 6.78 5.44
N LYS A 59 5.07 6.98 6.69
CA LYS A 59 3.66 6.78 7.05
C LYS A 59 2.73 7.73 6.30
N VAL A 60 3.09 9.02 6.23
CA VAL A 60 2.33 10.02 5.47
C VAL A 60 2.36 9.71 3.97
N GLY A 61 3.53 9.37 3.44
CA GLY A 61 3.68 9.01 2.04
C GLY A 61 2.90 7.75 1.68
N PHE A 62 2.87 6.74 2.55
CA PHE A 62 2.10 5.52 2.35
C PHE A 62 0.59 5.79 2.35
N ALA A 63 0.10 6.66 3.24
CA ALA A 63 -1.28 7.11 3.20
C ALA A 63 -1.62 7.82 1.87
N ASN A 64 -0.72 8.68 1.39
CA ASN A 64 -0.89 9.34 0.08
C ASN A 64 -0.92 8.35 -1.07
N LEU A 65 -0.08 7.30 -1.02
CA LEU A 65 -0.08 6.22 -2.01
C LEU A 65 -1.42 5.47 -2.03
N ILE A 66 -1.95 5.11 -0.86
CA ILE A 66 -3.24 4.41 -0.74
C ILE A 66 -4.38 5.26 -1.35
N VAL A 67 -4.42 6.56 -1.02
CA VAL A 67 -5.43 7.48 -1.58
C VAL A 67 -5.32 7.57 -3.10
N ALA A 68 -4.09 7.69 -3.62
CA ALA A 68 -3.85 7.78 -5.05
C ALA A 68 -4.27 6.49 -5.79
N LEU A 69 -3.91 5.32 -5.26
CA LEU A 69 -4.33 4.01 -5.80
C LEU A 69 -5.85 3.86 -5.77
N LYS A 70 -6.50 4.16 -4.64
CA LYS A 70 -7.96 4.06 -4.50
C LYS A 70 -8.65 4.88 -5.58
N ASN A 71 -8.26 6.14 -5.74
CA ASN A 71 -8.85 7.03 -6.74
C ASN A 71 -8.63 6.52 -8.17
N ALA A 72 -7.43 6.04 -8.50
CA ALA A 72 -7.12 5.51 -9.83
C ALA A 72 -7.83 4.19 -10.12
N PHE A 73 -8.17 3.40 -9.10
CA PHE A 73 -8.79 2.08 -9.24
C PHE A 73 -10.31 2.15 -9.41
N LEU A 74 -10.97 3.22 -8.90
CA LEU A 74 -12.42 3.39 -8.95
C LEU A 74 -13.04 3.19 -10.35
N PRO A 75 -12.51 3.77 -11.45
CA PRO A 75 -13.11 3.62 -12.77
C PRO A 75 -13.07 2.19 -13.32
N PHE A 76 -12.17 1.36 -12.80
CA PHE A 76 -11.94 -0.02 -13.26
C PHE A 76 -12.57 -1.07 -12.33
N GLY A 77 -13.05 -0.66 -11.16
CA GLY A 77 -13.53 -1.58 -10.14
C GLY A 77 -12.43 -2.45 -9.52
N PHE A 78 -11.17 -2.00 -9.57
CA PHE A 78 -10.05 -2.76 -8.99
C PHE A 78 -10.09 -2.73 -7.46
N LEU A 79 -9.82 -3.87 -6.84
CA LEU A 79 -9.66 -4.04 -5.40
C LEU A 79 -8.31 -3.49 -4.94
N LEU A 80 -8.29 -2.96 -3.72
CA LEU A 80 -7.08 -2.52 -3.04
C LEU A 80 -7.09 -3.08 -1.61
N SER A 81 -6.05 -3.82 -1.24
CA SER A 81 -5.82 -4.30 0.12
C SER A 81 -4.39 -4.02 0.56
N ALA A 82 -4.10 -4.22 1.85
CA ALA A 82 -2.76 -4.13 2.39
C ALA A 82 -2.56 -5.09 3.56
N ALA A 83 -1.39 -5.72 3.63
CA ALA A 83 -0.91 -6.40 4.82
C ALA A 83 -0.31 -5.38 5.80
N VAL A 84 -0.68 -5.46 7.07
CA VAL A 84 -0.29 -4.50 8.12
C VAL A 84 0.26 -5.25 9.34
N PRO A 85 1.21 -4.66 10.09
CA PRO A 85 1.88 -5.36 11.18
C PRO A 85 0.93 -5.66 12.35
N ALA A 86 0.95 -6.89 12.86
CA ALA A 86 0.14 -7.28 14.02
C ALA A 86 0.54 -6.55 15.32
N SER A 87 1.80 -6.13 15.43
CA SER A 87 2.34 -5.48 16.65
C SER A 87 1.80 -4.06 16.89
N GLN A 88 1.24 -3.41 15.87
CA GLN A 88 0.50 -2.15 16.02
C GLN A 88 -0.96 -2.35 16.47
N PHE A 89 -1.41 -3.62 16.60
CA PHE A 89 -2.71 -4.01 17.16
C PHE A 89 -2.61 -4.60 18.57
N THR A 90 -1.58 -4.24 19.35
CA THR A 90 -1.71 -4.38 20.82
C THR A 90 -2.75 -3.35 21.27
N ILE A 91 -4.01 -3.75 21.14
CA ILE A 91 -5.16 -3.12 21.75
C ILE A 91 -4.81 -3.05 23.23
N ASP A 92 -4.62 -1.84 23.76
CA ASP A 92 -4.81 -1.59 25.18
C ASP A 92 -6.15 -2.24 25.54
N ALA A 93 -6.08 -3.29 26.36
CA ALA A 93 -7.22 -4.08 26.78
C ALA A 93 -8.20 -3.19 27.59
N GLY A 94 -9.01 -2.39 26.90
CA GLY A 94 -9.83 -1.37 27.52
C GLY A 94 -10.98 -0.81 26.67
N THR A 95 -10.86 -0.69 25.35
CA THR A 95 -11.96 -0.15 24.54
C THR A 95 -12.18 -0.91 23.24
N LYS A 96 -13.33 -1.59 23.17
CA LYS A 96 -13.89 -2.17 21.95
C LYS A 96 -14.08 -1.08 20.89
N THR A 97 -13.45 -1.23 19.73
CA THR A 97 -13.98 -0.64 18.50
C THR A 97 -13.70 -1.58 17.33
N THR A 98 -14.77 -2.20 16.84
CA THR A 98 -14.85 -2.81 15.53
C THR A 98 -14.50 -1.76 14.47
N GLN A 99 -13.57 -2.04 13.57
CA GLN A 99 -13.51 -1.30 12.31
C GLN A 99 -13.13 -2.23 11.17
N THR A 100 -14.15 -2.62 10.43
CA THR A 100 -14.09 -3.13 9.06
C THR A 100 -13.30 -2.12 8.22
N LEU A 101 -12.18 -2.55 7.63
CA LEU A 101 -11.47 -1.75 6.63
C LEU A 101 -12.16 -1.97 5.27
N PHE A 102 -12.56 -0.86 4.66
CA PHE A 102 -13.30 -0.73 3.40
C PHE A 102 -12.41 -0.94 2.16
#